data_AF-A0A1W9XCU5-F1
#
_entry.id   AF-A0A1W9XCU5-F1
#
_cell.length_a   1.000
_cell.length_b   1.000
_cell.length_c   1.000
_cell.angle_alpha   90.00
_cell.angle_beta   90.00
_cell.angle_gamma   90.00
#
_symmetry.space_group_name_H-M   'P 1'
#
loop_
_entity.id
_entity.type
_entity.pdbx_description
1 polymer ?
#
loop_
_entity_poly.entity_id
_entity_poly.type
_entity_poly.pdbx_seq_one_letter_code
_entity_poly.pdbx_strand_id
1 'polypeptide(L)'
;MMDRKSVKTKKSKKLTKSDKVLYTFEVFLISGPMDDEFIDKNPVISRTMEIRGTHTLEDLHNAIFRAFDREEEHMYEFQIGGDGPNDPKAECYESNQTDTATTIELLGIKEGDIFGYWFDFGDDWWHQINLISVSKDVPKGKKYPKITKKVGKSPPQYSQY
;
A
#
# COMPACT_ATOMS: atom_id res chain seq x y z
N MET A 1 9.18 33.89 41.69
CA MET A 1 9.40 33.76 40.22
C MET A 1 10.58 32.81 40.07
N MET A 2 10.50 31.58 39.57
CA MET A 2 9.67 31.01 38.51
C MET A 2 9.35 29.54 38.83
N ASP A 3 8.10 29.13 38.60
CA ASP A 3 7.61 27.75 38.71
C ASP A 3 8.18 26.86 37.59
N ARG A 4 8.81 25.74 37.96
CA ARG A 4 9.14 24.66 37.03
C ARG A 4 7.88 23.84 36.75
N LYS A 5 7.17 24.14 35.66
CA LYS A 5 6.13 23.25 35.15
C LYS A 5 6.75 21.95 34.63
N SER A 6 6.43 20.86 35.32
CA SER A 6 6.70 19.49 34.86
C SER A 6 5.92 19.24 33.57
N VAL A 7 6.64 19.01 32.46
CA VAL A 7 6.08 18.55 31.20
C VAL A 7 5.70 17.08 31.38
N LYS A 8 4.40 16.79 31.45
CA LYS A 8 3.87 15.42 31.43
C LYS A 8 4.11 14.85 30.03
N THR A 9 5.12 14.02 29.89
CA THR A 9 5.34 13.18 28.71
C THR A 9 4.15 12.24 28.53
N LYS A 10 3.41 12.41 27.43
CA LYS A 10 2.37 11.47 27.00
C LYS A 10 3.05 10.13 26.73
N LYS A 11 2.70 9.10 27.51
CA LYS A 11 3.14 7.72 27.27
C LYS A 11 2.60 7.29 25.89
N SER A 12 3.50 7.10 24.93
CA SER A 12 3.20 6.38 23.69
C SER A 12 2.69 4.98 24.07
N LYS A 13 1.46 4.65 23.68
CA LYS A 13 0.92 3.30 23.83
C LYS A 13 1.74 2.39 22.91
N LYS A 14 2.53 1.49 23.51
CA LYS A 14 3.12 0.34 22.81
C LYS A 14 1.98 -0.47 22.19
N LEU A 15 1.72 -0.26 20.90
CA LEU A 15 0.93 -1.19 20.08
C LEU A 15 1.73 -2.49 20.02
N THR A 16 1.25 -3.51 20.73
CA THR A 16 1.81 -4.85 20.67
C THR A 16 1.48 -5.42 19.29
N LYS A 17 2.50 -5.66 18.45
CA LYS A 17 2.38 -6.33 17.14
C LYS A 17 1.42 -7.50 17.26
N SER A 18 0.22 -7.34 16.74
CA SER A 18 -0.81 -8.36 16.83
C SER A 18 -0.78 -9.14 15.53
N ASP A 19 -0.23 -10.35 15.59
CA ASP A 19 -0.25 -11.36 14.52
C ASP A 19 -1.69 -11.80 14.13
N LYS A 20 -2.71 -11.11 14.62
CA LYS A 20 -4.13 -11.48 14.55
C LYS A 20 -4.95 -10.58 13.65
N VAL A 21 -4.37 -9.61 12.95
CA VAL A 21 -5.14 -8.73 12.06
C VAL A 21 -4.79 -9.01 10.61
N LEU A 22 -5.83 -9.22 9.80
CA LEU A 22 -5.74 -9.41 8.36
C LEU A 22 -6.44 -8.24 7.67
N TYR A 23 -5.71 -7.58 6.78
CA TYR A 23 -6.16 -6.48 5.95
C TYR A 23 -6.41 -7.02 4.55
N THR A 24 -7.55 -6.67 3.96
CA THR A 24 -7.86 -6.96 2.56
C THR A 24 -7.78 -5.66 1.78
N PHE A 25 -6.81 -5.57 0.88
CA PHE A 25 -6.65 -4.44 -0.02
C PHE A 25 -7.16 -4.78 -1.40
N GLU A 26 -7.77 -3.81 -2.06
CA GLU A 26 -7.99 -3.81 -3.50
C GLU A 26 -7.14 -2.70 -4.12
N VAL A 27 -6.20 -3.11 -4.97
CA VAL A 27 -5.22 -2.22 -5.60
C VAL A 27 -5.58 -2.07 -7.06
N PHE A 28 -5.87 -0.86 -7.49
CA PHE A 28 -6.17 -0.49 -8.87
C PHE A 28 -4.96 0.15 -9.51
N LEU A 29 -4.67 -0.22 -10.75
CA LEU A 29 -3.79 0.57 -11.61
C LEU A 29 -4.63 1.64 -12.30
N ILE A 30 -4.30 2.92 -12.07
CA ILE A 30 -5.13 4.05 -12.51
C ILE A 30 -4.45 4.92 -13.57
N SER A 31 -3.11 4.89 -13.65
CA SER A 31 -2.34 5.60 -14.68
C SER A 31 -0.98 4.95 -14.89
N GLY A 32 -0.43 5.12 -16.09
CA GLY A 32 0.89 4.66 -16.50
C GLY A 32 1.05 4.66 -18.03
N PRO A 33 2.23 4.33 -18.55
CA PRO A 33 2.55 4.37 -19.98
C PRO A 33 1.98 3.15 -20.70
N MET A 34 0.66 3.14 -20.86
CA MET A 34 -0.09 2.12 -21.59
C MET A 34 -0.66 2.71 -22.86
N ASP A 35 -0.67 1.94 -23.95
CA ASP A 35 -1.35 2.33 -25.18
C ASP A 35 -2.88 2.19 -25.08
N ASP A 36 -3.60 2.94 -25.93
CA ASP A 36 -5.06 2.98 -25.94
C ASP A 36 -5.69 1.60 -26.21
N GLU A 37 -5.06 0.77 -27.05
CA GLU A 37 -5.57 -0.57 -27.37
C GLU A 37 -5.52 -1.49 -26.13
N PHE A 38 -4.47 -1.37 -25.33
CA PHE A 38 -4.33 -2.08 -24.07
C PHE A 38 -5.37 -1.61 -23.06
N ILE A 39 -5.59 -0.31 -22.95
CA ILE A 39 -6.59 0.29 -22.05
C ILE A 39 -7.99 -0.19 -22.43
N ASP A 40 -8.36 -0.16 -23.71
CA ASP A 40 -9.66 -0.59 -24.21
C ASP A 40 -9.95 -2.07 -23.90
N LYS A 41 -8.92 -2.93 -24.00
CA LYS A 41 -9.04 -4.36 -23.67
C LYS A 41 -9.02 -4.64 -22.17
N ASN A 42 -8.54 -3.69 -21.35
CA ASN A 42 -8.39 -3.84 -19.92
C ASN A 42 -8.96 -2.62 -19.18
N PRO A 43 -10.29 -2.37 -19.29
CA PRO A 43 -10.92 -1.16 -18.74
C PRO A 43 -10.81 -1.05 -17.21
N VAL A 44 -10.53 -2.16 -16.53
CA VAL A 44 -10.22 -2.21 -15.10
C VAL A 44 -9.07 -3.17 -14.89
N ILE A 45 -8.02 -2.70 -14.23
CA ILE A 45 -6.88 -3.52 -13.81
C ILE A 45 -6.77 -3.44 -12.29
N SER A 46 -7.08 -4.53 -11.60
CA SER A 46 -7.02 -4.56 -10.14
C SER A 46 -6.54 -5.88 -9.55
N ARG A 47 -5.99 -5.81 -8.34
CA ARG A 47 -5.49 -6.95 -7.56
C ARG A 47 -6.09 -6.89 -6.16
N THR A 48 -6.80 -7.93 -5.76
CA THR A 48 -7.22 -8.07 -4.36
C THR A 48 -6.21 -8.92 -3.62
N MET A 49 -5.75 -8.46 -2.46
CA MET A 49 -4.72 -9.13 -1.68
C MET A 49 -4.98 -9.06 -0.17
N GLU A 50 -4.62 -10.13 0.51
CA GLU A 50 -4.69 -10.30 1.96
C GLU A 50 -3.30 -10.10 2.58
N ILE A 51 -3.18 -9.17 3.52
CA ILE A 51 -1.92 -8.73 4.14
C ILE A 51 -2.08 -8.75 5.66
N ARG A 52 -1.10 -9.29 6.39
CA ARG A 52 -1.11 -9.27 7.85
C ARG A 52 -0.75 -7.89 8.38
N GLY A 53 -1.33 -7.50 9.51
CA GLY A 53 -0.99 -6.23 10.17
C GLY A 53 0.49 -6.09 10.54
N THR A 54 1.21 -7.21 10.68
CA THR A 54 2.65 -7.25 10.97
C THR A 54 3.55 -7.09 9.77
N HIS A 55 3.01 -7.21 8.54
CA HIS A 55 3.77 -6.91 7.33
C HIS A 55 4.08 -5.42 7.24
N THR A 56 5.19 -5.10 6.60
CA THR A 56 5.62 -3.72 6.36
C THR A 56 5.00 -3.13 5.09
N LEU A 57 5.18 -1.83 4.87
CA LEU A 57 4.89 -1.21 3.59
C LEU A 57 5.79 -1.79 2.48
N GLU A 58 7.02 -2.16 2.80
CA GLU A 58 7.90 -2.90 1.88
C GLU A 58 7.33 -4.28 1.50
N ASP A 59 6.77 -5.03 2.45
CA ASP A 59 6.08 -6.29 2.16
C ASP A 59 4.85 -6.07 1.26
N LEU A 60 4.11 -4.97 1.46
CA LEU A 60 2.99 -4.58 0.61
C LEU A 60 3.47 -4.20 -0.80
N HIS A 61 4.54 -3.42 -0.91
CA HIS A 61 5.19 -3.11 -2.18
C HIS A 61 5.54 -4.39 -2.93
N ASN A 62 6.25 -5.32 -2.28
CA ASN A 62 6.63 -6.60 -2.87
C ASN A 62 5.42 -7.43 -3.32
N ALA A 63 4.30 -7.35 -2.59
CA ALA A 63 3.06 -8.01 -2.98
C ALA A 63 2.44 -7.37 -4.23
N ILE A 64 2.39 -6.04 -4.31
CA ILE A 64 1.89 -5.29 -5.47
C ILE A 64 2.78 -5.54 -6.68
N PHE A 65 4.09 -5.36 -6.53
CA PHE A 65 5.11 -5.59 -7.56
C PHE A 65 4.92 -6.93 -8.26
N ARG A 66 4.84 -8.03 -7.47
CA ARG A 66 4.59 -9.37 -8.01
C ARG A 66 3.18 -9.55 -8.56
N ALA A 67 2.16 -8.91 -7.98
CA ALA A 67 0.78 -9.06 -8.43
C ALA A 67 0.55 -8.42 -9.80
N PHE A 68 1.29 -7.35 -10.11
CA PHE A 68 1.28 -6.63 -11.38
C PHE A 68 2.41 -7.08 -12.32
N ASP A 69 3.03 -8.23 -12.05
CA ASP A 69 4.01 -8.87 -12.93
C ASP A 69 5.18 -7.93 -13.30
N ARG A 70 5.62 -7.09 -12.35
CA ARG A 70 6.80 -6.23 -12.50
C ARG A 70 8.08 -7.06 -12.40
N GLU A 71 9.13 -6.59 -13.05
CA GLU A 71 10.38 -7.33 -13.23
C GLU A 71 11.59 -6.58 -12.66
N GLU A 72 11.67 -5.26 -12.85
CA GLU A 72 12.78 -4.43 -12.38
C GLU A 72 12.31 -3.46 -11.30
N GLU A 73 13.01 -3.45 -10.16
CA GLU A 73 12.67 -2.59 -9.03
C GLU A 73 13.11 -1.14 -9.28
N HIS A 74 12.25 -0.21 -8.89
CA HIS A 74 12.49 1.23 -8.90
C HIS A 74 12.05 1.86 -7.58
N MET A 75 12.33 3.15 -7.42
CA MET A 75 11.79 3.91 -6.31
C MET A 75 10.25 3.92 -6.33
N TYR A 76 9.68 3.93 -5.13
CA TYR A 76 8.24 3.97 -4.92
C TYR A 76 7.90 4.75 -3.66
N GLU A 77 6.64 5.15 -3.55
CA GLU A 77 6.09 5.72 -2.33
C GLU A 77 4.65 5.28 -2.06
N PHE A 78 4.28 5.29 -0.79
CA PHE A 78 2.88 5.24 -0.35
C PHE A 78 2.45 6.59 0.19
N GLN A 79 1.23 7.01 -0.13
CA GLN A 79 0.66 8.30 0.25
C GLN A 79 -0.56 8.08 1.13
N ILE A 80 -0.42 8.14 2.46
CA ILE A 80 -1.41 7.64 3.42
C ILE A 80 -1.99 8.78 4.28
N GLY A 81 -3.29 8.72 4.57
CA GLY A 81 -3.97 9.70 5.45
C GLY A 81 -4.62 10.89 4.72
N GLY A 82 -4.60 10.89 3.39
CA GLY A 82 -5.40 11.78 2.53
C GLY A 82 -6.69 11.12 2.02
N ASP A 83 -7.28 11.73 1.01
CA ASP A 83 -8.52 11.31 0.33
C ASP A 83 -8.24 10.42 -0.91
N GLY A 84 -6.98 10.18 -1.27
CA GLY A 84 -6.57 9.30 -2.37
C GLY A 84 -5.16 9.59 -2.91
N PRO A 85 -4.81 9.04 -4.09
CA PRO A 85 -3.55 9.33 -4.77
C PRO A 85 -3.39 10.84 -5.03
N ASN A 86 -2.17 11.35 -4.85
CA ASN A 86 -1.78 12.75 -5.01
C ASN A 86 -2.49 13.75 -4.07
N ASP A 87 -3.03 13.31 -2.93
CA ASP A 87 -3.57 14.24 -1.94
C ASP A 87 -2.41 14.93 -1.16
N PRO A 88 -2.31 16.27 -1.19
CA PRO A 88 -1.27 17.01 -0.48
C PRO A 88 -1.33 16.91 1.07
N LYS A 89 -2.41 16.35 1.63
CA LYS A 89 -2.53 16.07 3.07
C LYS A 89 -1.96 14.71 3.45
N ALA A 90 -1.70 13.84 2.48
CA ALA A 90 -1.17 12.51 2.73
C ALA A 90 0.27 12.58 3.23
N GLU A 91 0.62 11.69 4.14
CA GLU A 91 2.00 11.45 4.56
C GLU A 91 2.66 10.50 3.54
N CYS A 92 3.83 10.89 3.04
CA CYS A 92 4.61 10.09 2.09
C CYS A 92 5.56 9.14 2.81
N TYR A 93 5.53 7.88 2.39
CA TYR A 93 6.43 6.81 2.82
C TYR A 93 7.24 6.33 1.62
N GLU A 94 8.40 6.93 1.39
CA GLU A 94 9.28 6.66 0.24
C GLU A 94 10.27 5.51 0.50
N SER A 95 10.60 4.75 -0.55
CA SER A 95 11.51 3.61 -0.47
C SER A 95 12.98 3.95 -0.16
N ASN A 96 13.39 5.20 -0.42
CA ASN A 96 14.73 5.72 -0.12
C ASN A 96 14.88 6.17 1.36
N GLN A 97 13.75 6.24 2.09
CA GLN A 97 13.66 6.60 3.50
C GLN A 97 13.40 5.34 4.32
N THR A 98 13.79 5.32 5.60
CA THR A 98 13.60 4.14 6.49
C THR A 98 12.14 3.85 6.84
N ASP A 99 11.19 4.53 6.19
CA ASP A 99 9.81 4.63 6.61
C ASP A 99 8.95 3.47 6.06
N THR A 100 9.42 2.79 5.00
CA THR A 100 8.76 1.59 4.47
C THR A 100 8.87 0.36 5.38
N ALA A 101 9.74 0.41 6.41
CA ALA A 101 9.79 -0.58 7.48
C ALA A 101 8.58 -0.48 8.44
N THR A 102 7.74 0.54 8.30
CA THR A 102 6.50 0.70 9.07
C THR A 102 5.52 -0.43 8.76
N THR A 103 4.98 -1.06 9.81
CA THR A 103 4.01 -2.15 9.65
C THR A 103 2.61 -1.61 9.37
N ILE A 104 1.80 -2.35 8.60
CA ILE A 104 0.42 -1.97 8.25
C ILE A 104 -0.42 -1.60 9.49
N GLU A 105 -0.30 -2.35 10.59
CA GLU A 105 -1.03 -2.08 11.83
C GLU A 105 -0.68 -0.72 12.47
N LEU A 106 0.53 -0.20 12.25
CA LEU A 106 0.97 1.08 12.82
C LEU A 106 0.44 2.30 12.05
N LEU A 107 0.03 2.12 10.80
CA LEU A 107 -0.52 3.18 9.96
C LEU A 107 -1.89 3.66 10.49
N GLY A 108 -2.59 2.83 11.28
CA GLY A 108 -3.87 3.20 11.87
C GLY A 108 -5.02 3.36 10.87
N ILE A 109 -4.85 2.84 9.65
CA ILE A 109 -5.84 2.83 8.57
C ILE A 109 -7.06 1.95 8.92
N LYS A 110 -8.21 2.29 8.33
CA LYS A 110 -9.53 1.73 8.63
C LYS A 110 -10.24 1.28 7.36
N GLU A 111 -11.21 0.38 7.53
CA GLU A 111 -12.09 -0.03 6.43
C GLU A 111 -12.71 1.19 5.75
N GLY A 112 -12.63 1.24 4.42
CA GLY A 112 -13.07 2.35 3.59
C GLY A 112 -12.00 3.39 3.29
N ASP A 113 -10.84 3.36 3.94
CA ASP A 113 -9.73 4.27 3.63
C ASP A 113 -9.19 4.00 2.22
N ILE A 114 -8.80 5.08 1.54
CA ILE A 114 -8.23 5.08 0.19
C ILE A 114 -6.88 5.80 0.26
N PHE A 115 -5.86 5.25 -0.38
CA PHE A 115 -4.52 5.85 -0.39
C PHE A 115 -3.77 5.57 -1.69
N GLY A 116 -2.71 6.34 -1.93
CA GLY A 116 -1.89 6.25 -3.15
C GLY A 116 -0.72 5.28 -3.01
N TYR A 117 -0.36 4.65 -4.12
CA TYR A 117 0.92 3.99 -4.31
C TYR A 117 1.50 4.37 -5.68
N TRP A 118 2.64 5.04 -5.68
CA TRP A 118 3.36 5.45 -6.88
C TRP A 118 4.61 4.61 -7.03
N PHE A 119 4.73 3.95 -8.18
CA PHE A 119 5.87 3.12 -8.51
C PHE A 119 6.55 3.66 -9.75
N ASP A 120 7.89 3.64 -9.74
CA ASP A 120 8.73 4.15 -10.82
C ASP A 120 8.53 5.66 -11.04
N PHE A 121 9.43 6.46 -10.47
CA PHE A 121 9.38 7.91 -10.60
C PHE A 121 9.79 8.40 -12.00
N GLY A 122 10.22 7.51 -12.89
CA GLY A 122 10.45 7.80 -14.31
C GLY A 122 9.21 7.54 -15.16
N ASP A 123 8.61 6.36 -14.99
CA ASP A 123 7.48 5.90 -15.82
C ASP A 123 6.08 6.22 -15.24
N ASP A 124 5.98 6.65 -13.99
CA ASP A 124 4.72 7.11 -13.38
C ASP A 124 3.59 6.05 -13.32
N TRP A 125 3.89 4.89 -12.71
CA TRP A 125 2.85 3.89 -12.44
C TRP A 125 2.05 4.24 -11.19
N TRP A 126 0.87 4.84 -11.38
CA TRP A 126 -0.01 5.26 -10.30
C TRP A 126 -1.05 4.19 -9.96
N HIS A 127 -1.16 3.91 -8.66
CA HIS A 127 -2.14 3.00 -8.12
C HIS A 127 -2.99 3.67 -7.05
N GLN A 128 -4.26 3.30 -7.03
CA GLN A 128 -5.16 3.57 -5.91
C GLN A 128 -5.33 2.29 -5.09
N ILE A 129 -5.17 2.40 -3.77
CA ILE A 129 -5.35 1.29 -2.84
C ILE A 129 -6.57 1.57 -1.97
N ASN A 130 -7.53 0.65 -2.00
CA ASN A 130 -8.71 0.68 -1.15
C ASN A 130 -8.59 -0.37 -0.06
N LEU A 131 -8.78 0.02 1.21
CA LEU A 131 -8.88 -0.93 2.32
C LEU A 131 -10.32 -1.46 2.44
N ILE A 132 -10.54 -2.69 1.98
CA ILE A 132 -11.86 -3.31 1.91
C ILE A 132 -12.31 -3.87 3.25
N SER A 133 -11.40 -4.52 4.00
CA SER A 133 -11.73 -5.08 5.31
C SER A 133 -10.53 -5.24 6.24
N VAL A 134 -10.81 -5.22 7.54
CA VAL A 134 -9.87 -5.44 8.65
C VAL A 134 -10.47 -6.50 9.58
N SER A 135 -10.01 -7.75 9.43
CA SER A 135 -10.50 -8.89 10.21
C SER A 135 -9.53 -9.29 11.33
N LYS A 136 -10.08 -9.66 12.49
CA LYS A 136 -9.33 -10.31 13.58
C LYS A 136 -9.32 -11.85 13.48
N ASP A 137 -10.12 -12.40 12.57
CA ASP A 137 -10.21 -13.83 12.34
C ASP A 137 -9.27 -14.20 11.19
N VAL A 138 -8.04 -14.55 11.55
CA VAL A 138 -7.00 -14.95 10.59
C VAL A 138 -6.99 -16.46 10.47
N PRO A 139 -7.28 -17.03 9.27
CA PRO A 139 -7.20 -18.47 9.04
C PRO A 139 -5.81 -19.04 9.41
N LYS A 140 -5.79 -20.05 10.27
CA LYS A 140 -4.55 -20.73 10.69
C LYS A 140 -3.92 -21.49 9.52
N GLY A 141 -2.59 -21.52 9.49
CA GLY A 141 -1.82 -22.31 8.52
C GLY A 141 -1.81 -21.76 7.09
N LYS A 142 -2.31 -20.53 6.86
CA LYS A 142 -2.19 -19.84 5.57
C LYS A 142 -0.93 -18.98 5.54
N LYS A 143 -0.34 -18.85 4.35
CA LYS A 143 0.78 -17.95 4.06
C LYS A 143 0.25 -16.64 3.48
N TYR A 144 0.90 -15.54 3.85
CA TYR A 144 0.62 -14.19 3.38
C TYR A 144 1.96 -13.50 3.05
N PRO A 145 2.00 -12.43 2.22
CA PRO A 145 0.92 -11.87 1.41
C PRO A 145 0.23 -12.90 0.50
N LYS A 146 -1.07 -12.72 0.23
CA LYS A 146 -1.83 -13.63 -0.64
C LYS A 146 -2.72 -12.86 -1.60
N ILE A 147 -2.52 -13.06 -2.89
CA ILE A 147 -3.38 -12.50 -3.94
C ILE A 147 -4.61 -13.40 -4.06
N THR A 148 -5.79 -12.84 -3.91
CA THR A 148 -7.07 -13.57 -3.94
C THR A 148 -7.86 -13.35 -5.21
N LYS A 149 -7.61 -12.25 -5.93
CA LYS A 149 -8.28 -11.92 -7.19
C LYS A 149 -7.38 -11.09 -8.09
N LYS A 150 -7.43 -11.36 -9.40
CA LYS A 150 -6.85 -10.51 -10.45
C LYS A 150 -7.96 -10.14 -11.46
N VAL A 151 -8.03 -8.87 -11.84
CA VAL A 151 -8.91 -8.34 -12.89
C VAL A 151 -8.05 -7.57 -13.89
N GLY A 152 -8.24 -7.80 -15.19
CA GLY A 152 -7.41 -7.20 -16.25
C GLY A 152 -5.99 -7.76 -16.31
N LYS A 153 -5.38 -7.68 -17.49
CA LYS A 153 -3.96 -8.05 -17.68
C LYS A 153 -3.07 -6.99 -17.05
N SER A 154 -1.90 -7.39 -16.56
CA SER A 154 -0.86 -6.43 -16.18
C SER A 154 -0.25 -5.85 -17.47
N PRO A 155 -0.06 -4.53 -17.57
CA PRO A 155 0.70 -3.97 -18.67
C PRO A 155 2.17 -4.39 -18.57
N PRO A 156 2.91 -4.46 -19.69
CA PRO A 156 4.35 -4.56 -19.65
C PRO A 156 4.96 -3.45 -18.80
N GLN A 157 6.07 -3.73 -18.12
CA GLN A 157 6.75 -2.71 -17.33
C GLN A 157 7.29 -1.57 -18.19
N TYR A 158 7.86 -1.90 -19.35
CA TYR A 158 8.36 -0.92 -20.31
C TYR A 158 7.66 -1.09 -21.64
N SER A 159 7.34 0.03 -22.29
CA SER A 159 6.90 0.03 -23.68
C SER A 159 8.00 -0.61 -24.54
N GLN A 160 7.62 -1.62 -25.32
CA GLN A 160 8.50 -2.16 -26.35
C GLN A 160 8.46 -1.16 -27.50
N TYR A 161 9.42 -0.23 -27.53
CA TYR A 161 9.58 0.75 -28.61
C TYR A 161 9.77 0.09 -29.98
#